data_AF-A0A8J7QGQ6-F1
#
_entry.id   AF-A0A8J7QGQ6-F1
#
_cell.length_a   1.000
_cell.length_b   1.000
_cell.length_c   1.000
_cell.angle_alpha   90.00
_cell.angle_beta   90.00
_cell.angle_gamma   90.00
#
_symmetry.space_group_name_H-M   'P 1'
#
loop_
_entity.id
_entity.type
_entity.pdbx_description
1 polymer ?
#
loop_
_entity_poly.entity_id
_entity_poly.type
_entity_poly.pdbx_seq_one_letter_code
_entity_poly.pdbx_strand_id
1 'polypeptide(L)'
;MGYIDEVYRKRVPITLFVKKKSVQTDILFFDEKNKLIRIQQDLLPGLAHGTDLDVGFALDRTWWTFRTKFALVNEKPHILVPKGIQHHERRRNLRCSFTAREQVKVTVLEGLGSGNGVFGMAVDISTGGISLTIEKAMYLANEREIPPNENLFKPGTKLAMVKINKVPGCQLMELSGIAKRVWRDGRWRLAIEFAKLSKKDYTALLRFIEPRTLEFKPVRRSKKRREEMDERRAVPRAESSATTKNSSDDASPASERTAKTAEEAPPQPTTAPQKSEEAPPASDAVNRPTLLVFGDDVLREVPFLDAPNSPFAVAVCNTPIRAVKVITEDKPALILCGTEFKGRAIVEVLEKINNMGVLKERKVVICGNDIPSKDLIKLKMMKIETVIPLPISGPGEFLSALNS
;
A
#
# COMPACT_ATOMS: atom_id res chain seq x y z
N MET A 1 31.25 3.45 -16.40
CA MET A 1 30.85 3.64 -17.82
C MET A 1 29.50 3.04 -18.14
N GLY A 2 29.29 1.71 -17.97
CA GLY A 2 27.99 1.08 -18.28
C GLY A 2 26.76 1.74 -17.63
N TYR A 3 26.86 2.16 -16.36
CA TYR A 3 25.75 2.79 -15.64
C TYR A 3 25.28 4.12 -16.26
N ILE A 4 26.20 4.97 -16.71
CA ILE A 4 25.85 6.28 -17.30
C ILE A 4 25.18 6.10 -18.66
N ASP A 5 25.67 5.14 -19.44
CA ASP A 5 25.06 4.75 -20.72
C ASP A 5 23.64 4.21 -20.49
N GLU A 6 23.42 3.45 -19.42
CA GLU A 6 22.08 2.97 -19.07
C GLU A 6 21.13 4.09 -18.61
N VAL A 7 21.62 5.03 -17.79
CA VAL A 7 20.88 6.25 -17.41
C VAL A 7 20.47 7.04 -18.65
N TYR A 8 21.40 7.23 -19.59
CA TYR A 8 21.13 7.89 -20.86
C TYR A 8 20.05 7.17 -21.68
N ARG A 9 20.19 5.85 -21.87
CA ARG A 9 19.23 5.03 -22.63
C ARG A 9 17.83 5.02 -22.02
N LYS A 10 17.75 4.88 -20.69
CA LYS A 10 16.48 4.87 -19.94
C LYS A 10 15.91 6.28 -19.75
N ARG A 11 16.60 7.33 -20.22
CA ARG A 11 16.25 8.74 -19.99
C ARG A 11 15.96 9.02 -18.52
N VAL A 12 16.81 8.46 -17.65
CA VAL A 12 16.73 8.68 -16.22
C VAL A 12 17.28 10.07 -15.92
N PRO A 13 16.53 10.93 -15.23
CA PRO A 13 17.01 12.25 -14.86
C PRO A 13 18.14 12.13 -13.83
N ILE A 14 19.12 13.01 -13.94
CA ILE A 14 20.22 13.17 -12.99
C ILE A 14 20.01 14.43 -12.16
N THR A 15 20.46 14.42 -10.91
CA THR A 15 20.45 15.57 -10.01
C THR A 15 21.86 16.08 -9.82
N LEU A 16 22.07 17.35 -10.16
CA LEU A 16 23.32 18.08 -9.93
C LEU A 16 23.22 18.82 -8.59
N PHE A 17 24.16 18.57 -7.69
CA PHE A 17 24.29 19.25 -6.42
C PHE A 17 25.42 20.26 -6.51
N VAL A 18 25.05 21.55 -6.39
CA VAL A 18 25.98 22.68 -6.44
C VAL A 18 25.82 23.49 -5.16
N LYS A 19 26.82 23.43 -4.28
CA LYS A 19 26.78 24.10 -2.97
C LYS A 19 25.50 23.71 -2.20
N LYS A 20 24.55 24.64 -2.03
CA LYS A 20 23.26 24.44 -1.33
C LYS A 20 22.06 24.27 -2.28
N LYS A 21 22.28 24.22 -3.60
CA LYS A 21 21.22 24.07 -4.60
C LYS A 21 21.31 22.68 -5.24
N SER A 22 20.15 22.09 -5.52
CA SER A 22 20.02 20.87 -6.31
C SER A 22 19.21 21.17 -7.55
N VAL A 23 19.67 20.70 -8.71
CA VAL A 23 18.98 20.90 -9.98
C VAL A 23 18.87 19.58 -10.73
N GLN A 24 17.67 19.24 -11.19
CA GLN A 24 17.42 18.02 -11.95
C GLN A 24 17.55 18.31 -13.46
N THR A 25 18.31 17.49 -14.17
CA THR A 25 18.58 17.63 -15.62
C THR A 25 18.64 16.26 -16.28
N ASP A 26 18.61 16.23 -17.61
CA ASP A 26 18.76 15.01 -18.40
C ASP A 26 20.09 14.96 -19.12
N ILE A 27 20.58 13.74 -19.36
CA ILE A 27 21.74 13.50 -20.22
C ILE A 27 21.27 13.57 -21.68
N LEU A 28 21.78 14.53 -22.45
CA LEU A 28 21.44 14.69 -23.86
C LEU A 28 22.35 13.86 -24.76
N PHE A 29 23.63 13.80 -24.42
CA PHE A 29 24.64 13.14 -25.25
C PHE A 29 25.83 12.71 -24.42
N PHE A 30 26.45 11.60 -24.83
CA PHE A 30 27.63 11.04 -24.20
C PHE A 30 28.77 10.95 -25.22
N ASP A 31 29.84 11.72 -24.99
CA ASP A 31 31.06 11.70 -25.80
C ASP A 31 32.16 10.90 -25.08
N GLU A 32 32.32 9.64 -25.45
CA GLU A 32 33.32 8.76 -24.86
C GLU A 32 34.75 9.16 -25.24
N LYS A 33 34.97 9.76 -26.41
CA LYS A 33 36.30 10.18 -26.89
C LYS A 33 36.83 11.33 -26.06
N ASN A 34 36.00 12.35 -25.88
CA ASN A 34 36.37 13.54 -25.14
C ASN A 34 36.10 13.43 -23.63
N LYS A 35 35.53 12.31 -23.18
CA LYS A 35 35.12 12.07 -21.79
C LYS A 35 34.20 13.18 -21.27
N LEU A 36 33.24 13.58 -22.11
CA LEU A 36 32.26 14.63 -21.81
C LEU A 36 30.84 14.07 -21.88
N ILE A 37 29.99 14.56 -21.01
CA ILE A 37 28.56 14.24 -20.96
C ILE A 37 27.83 15.56 -21.12
N ARG A 38 27.08 15.72 -22.21
CA ARG A 38 26.26 16.91 -22.43
C ARG A 38 24.98 16.80 -21.62
N ILE A 39 24.68 17.85 -20.87
CA ILE A 39 23.47 17.98 -20.06
C ILE A 39 22.55 19.07 -20.64
N GLN A 40 21.28 19.06 -20.26
CA GLN A 40 20.32 20.06 -20.75
C GLN A 40 20.66 21.47 -20.24
N GLN A 41 20.51 22.46 -21.12
CA GLN A 41 21.15 23.77 -21.03
C GLN A 41 20.56 24.71 -19.95
N ASP A 42 19.30 24.51 -19.58
CA ASP A 42 18.50 25.54 -18.90
C ASP A 42 18.69 25.63 -17.38
N LEU A 43 19.64 24.90 -16.81
CA LEU A 43 19.51 24.47 -15.41
C LEU A 43 20.55 25.06 -14.44
N LEU A 44 21.59 25.75 -14.91
CA LEU A 44 22.63 26.30 -14.03
C LEU A 44 23.17 27.67 -14.51
N PRO A 45 22.42 28.78 -14.35
CA PRO A 45 22.94 30.10 -14.66
C PRO A 45 24.14 30.43 -13.76
N GLY A 46 25.26 30.83 -14.37
CA GLY A 46 26.44 31.35 -13.68
C GLY A 46 27.43 30.32 -13.12
N LEU A 47 27.38 29.06 -13.58
CA LEU A 47 28.37 28.07 -13.16
C LEU A 47 29.68 28.20 -13.96
N ALA A 48 30.80 28.41 -13.27
CA ALA A 48 32.10 28.55 -13.92
C ALA A 48 32.65 27.19 -14.40
N HIS A 49 33.36 27.20 -15.53
CA HIS A 49 34.12 26.03 -16.01
C HIS A 49 35.06 25.53 -14.91
N GLY A 50 35.15 24.21 -14.72
CA GLY A 50 35.99 23.56 -13.72
C GLY A 50 35.38 23.45 -12.32
N THR A 51 34.17 23.98 -12.10
CA THR A 51 33.47 23.86 -10.82
C THR A 51 33.19 22.39 -10.48
N ASP A 52 33.51 21.98 -9.26
CA ASP A 52 33.19 20.63 -8.77
C ASP A 52 31.68 20.47 -8.55
N LEU A 53 31.17 19.33 -8.99
CA LEU A 53 29.77 18.93 -8.94
C LEU A 53 29.67 17.55 -8.30
N ASP A 54 28.76 17.43 -7.34
CA ASP A 54 28.27 16.12 -6.93
C ASP A 54 27.03 15.81 -7.77
N VAL A 55 27.01 14.65 -8.42
CA VAL A 55 25.91 14.21 -9.30
C VAL A 55 25.32 12.96 -8.71
N GLY A 56 23.99 12.92 -8.61
CA GLY A 56 23.26 11.75 -8.17
C GLY A 56 22.21 11.32 -9.18
N PHE A 57 21.94 10.03 -9.27
CA PHE A 57 20.88 9.51 -10.13
C PHE A 57 20.28 8.22 -9.57
N ALA A 58 19.00 8.00 -9.88
CA ALA A 58 18.28 6.80 -9.47
C ALA A 58 18.26 5.80 -10.63
N LEU A 59 19.08 4.77 -10.57
CA LEU A 59 19.07 3.68 -11.55
C LEU A 59 18.61 2.40 -10.85
N ASP A 60 17.60 1.74 -11.42
CA ASP A 60 17.04 0.49 -10.90
C ASP A 60 16.69 0.54 -9.41
N ARG A 61 16.10 1.68 -9.00
CA ARG A 61 15.61 1.97 -7.63
C ARG A 61 16.71 2.14 -6.58
N THR A 62 17.98 2.10 -6.97
CA THR A 62 19.10 2.42 -6.09
C THR A 62 19.67 3.80 -6.42
N TRP A 63 20.25 4.46 -5.41
CA TRP A 63 20.82 5.78 -5.58
C TRP A 63 22.31 5.67 -5.83
N TRP A 64 22.78 6.29 -6.89
CA TRP A 64 24.19 6.34 -7.26
C TRP A 64 24.65 7.77 -7.21
N THR A 65 25.90 7.99 -6.81
CA THR A 65 26.52 9.31 -6.90
C THR A 65 27.90 9.24 -7.51
N PHE A 66 28.35 10.36 -8.05
CA PHE A 66 29.73 10.57 -8.42
C PHE A 66 30.08 12.05 -8.35
N ARG A 67 31.36 12.34 -8.12
CA ARG A 67 31.89 13.70 -8.21
C ARG A 67 32.51 13.92 -9.59
N THR A 68 32.23 15.06 -10.18
CA THR A 68 32.76 15.47 -11.48
C THR A 68 33.00 16.98 -11.53
N LYS A 69 33.52 17.48 -12.67
CA LYS A 69 33.65 18.91 -12.93
C LYS A 69 32.71 19.33 -14.04
N PHE A 70 32.17 20.53 -13.88
CA PHE A 70 31.46 21.23 -14.93
C PHE A 70 32.42 21.70 -16.02
N ALA A 71 32.00 21.59 -17.28
CA ALA A 71 32.71 22.11 -18.43
C ALA A 71 31.74 22.82 -19.37
N LEU A 72 32.10 24.03 -19.77
CA LEU A 72 31.46 24.71 -20.90
C LEU A 72 32.26 24.40 -22.17
N VAL A 73 31.63 23.82 -23.19
CA VAL A 73 32.25 23.54 -24.49
C VAL A 73 31.33 24.09 -25.57
N ASN A 74 31.82 25.06 -26.35
CA ASN A 74 31.02 25.79 -27.34
C ASN A 74 29.70 26.31 -26.75
N GLU A 75 29.79 26.97 -25.59
CA GLU A 75 28.65 27.52 -24.83
C GLU A 75 27.62 26.49 -24.33
N LYS A 76 27.89 25.19 -24.52
CA LYS A 76 27.00 24.11 -24.08
C LYS A 76 27.51 23.49 -22.78
N PRO A 77 26.63 23.24 -21.81
CA PRO A 77 27.02 22.66 -20.54
C PRO A 77 27.30 21.17 -20.68
N HIS A 78 28.44 20.78 -20.17
CA HIS A 78 28.92 19.42 -20.07
C HIS A 78 29.38 19.14 -18.64
N ILE A 79 29.43 17.86 -18.30
CA ILE A 79 30.14 17.36 -17.15
C ILE A 79 31.19 16.37 -17.62
N LEU A 80 32.32 16.29 -16.92
CA LEU A 80 33.32 15.28 -17.21
C LEU A 80 32.78 13.89 -16.86
N VAL A 81 33.21 12.88 -17.61
CA VAL A 81 32.97 11.48 -17.26
C VAL A 81 33.69 11.17 -15.94
N PRO A 82 32.99 10.67 -14.91
CA PRO A 82 33.62 10.42 -13.62
C PRO A 82 34.59 9.24 -13.69
N LYS A 83 35.64 9.31 -12.87
CA LYS A 83 36.60 8.21 -12.70
C LYS A 83 35.99 7.01 -11.96
N GLY A 84 34.99 7.25 -11.11
CA GLY A 84 34.30 6.23 -10.34
C GLY A 84 32.87 6.65 -10.00
N ILE A 85 32.00 5.67 -9.81
CA ILE A 85 30.61 5.88 -9.40
C ILE A 85 30.41 5.11 -8.11
N GLN A 86 29.88 5.80 -7.09
CA GLN A 86 29.58 5.22 -5.80
C GLN A 86 28.12 4.75 -5.77
N HIS A 87 27.94 3.52 -5.33
CA HIS A 87 26.63 2.94 -5.07
C HIS A 87 26.23 3.25 -3.63
N HIS A 88 25.12 3.96 -3.42
CA HIS A 88 24.58 4.23 -2.09
C HIS A 88 23.39 3.34 -1.76
N GLU A 89 23.47 2.05 -2.10
CA GLU A 89 22.46 1.11 -1.61
C GLU A 89 22.71 0.80 -0.13
N ARG A 90 21.83 1.34 0.70
CA ARG A 90 21.84 1.13 2.16
C ARG A 90 20.81 0.09 2.59
N ARG A 91 19.95 -0.35 1.68
CA ARG A 91 18.86 -1.28 1.98
C ARG A 91 19.41 -2.69 2.08
N ARG A 92 19.05 -3.38 3.16
CA ARG A 92 19.38 -4.80 3.38
C ARG A 92 18.41 -5.74 2.69
N ASN A 93 17.21 -5.26 2.36
CA ASN A 93 16.13 -6.07 1.78
C ASN A 93 15.74 -5.55 0.39
N LEU A 94 15.47 -6.50 -0.52
CA LEU A 94 14.93 -6.24 -1.85
C LEU A 94 13.56 -5.56 -1.75
N ARG A 95 13.30 -4.61 -2.66
CA ARG A 95 12.03 -3.86 -2.74
C ARG A 95 11.33 -4.10 -4.07
N CYS A 96 10.05 -4.42 -4.00
CA CYS A 96 9.15 -4.48 -5.14
C CYS A 96 8.21 -3.26 -5.12
N SER A 97 8.23 -2.46 -6.18
CA SER A 97 7.21 -1.44 -6.40
C SER A 97 5.91 -2.07 -6.89
N PHE A 98 4.78 -1.46 -6.51
CA PHE A 98 3.47 -1.82 -7.05
C PHE A 98 3.20 -1.06 -8.34
N THR A 99 2.51 -1.71 -9.27
CA THR A 99 1.98 -1.08 -10.47
C THR A 99 0.63 -0.43 -10.17
N ALA A 100 0.23 0.55 -10.99
CA ALA A 100 -1.05 1.24 -10.84
C ALA A 100 -2.28 0.30 -10.90
N ARG A 101 -2.13 -0.90 -11.49
CA ARG A 101 -3.21 -1.89 -11.60
C ARG A 101 -3.42 -2.72 -10.33
N GLU A 102 -2.40 -2.84 -9.48
CA GLU A 102 -2.45 -3.76 -8.33
C GLU A 102 -3.25 -3.20 -7.16
N GLN A 103 -3.43 -1.87 -7.09
CA GLN A 103 -4.36 -1.20 -6.18
C GLN A 103 -4.29 -1.70 -4.72
N VAL A 104 -3.06 -1.88 -4.21
CA VAL A 104 -2.79 -2.39 -2.86
C VAL A 104 -3.09 -1.32 -1.83
N LYS A 105 -4.15 -1.53 -1.03
CA LYS A 105 -4.61 -0.57 -0.03
C LYS A 105 -3.93 -0.83 1.31
N VAL A 106 -3.46 0.23 1.95
CA VAL A 106 -2.79 0.18 3.25
C VAL A 106 -3.53 1.05 4.23
N THR A 107 -3.84 0.49 5.39
CA THR A 107 -4.37 1.19 6.56
C THR A 107 -3.34 1.14 7.67
N VAL A 108 -3.06 2.29 8.27
CA VAL A 108 -2.05 2.46 9.31
C VAL A 108 -2.69 3.15 10.50
N LEU A 109 -2.57 2.58 11.69
CA LEU A 109 -3.06 3.15 12.93
C LEU A 109 -1.91 3.28 13.94
N GLU A 110 -1.77 4.46 14.53
CA GLU A 110 -0.84 4.70 15.64
C GLU A 110 -1.23 3.86 16.87
N GLY A 111 -2.50 3.99 17.29
CA GLY A 111 -3.10 3.26 18.41
C GLY A 111 -4.47 2.70 18.05
N LEU A 112 -5.01 1.81 18.89
CA LEU A 112 -6.37 1.30 18.76
C LEU A 112 -7.34 2.31 19.37
N GLY A 113 -7.74 3.32 18.59
CA GLY A 113 -8.68 4.38 19.01
C GLY A 113 -8.04 5.68 19.50
N SER A 114 -6.72 5.82 19.41
CA SER A 114 -6.00 7.05 19.76
C SER A 114 -4.82 7.30 18.83
N GLY A 115 -4.39 8.56 18.72
CA GLY A 115 -3.33 8.99 17.81
C GLY A 115 -3.82 9.17 16.37
N ASN A 116 -2.89 9.09 15.42
CA ASN A 116 -3.17 9.33 14.01
C ASN A 116 -3.41 8.01 13.23
N GLY A 117 -4.37 8.07 12.31
CA GLY A 117 -4.67 7.02 11.33
C GLY A 117 -4.40 7.51 9.92
N VAL A 118 -3.91 6.62 9.06
CA VAL A 118 -3.66 6.90 7.64
C VAL A 118 -4.21 5.79 6.76
N PHE A 119 -4.78 6.20 5.64
CA PHE A 119 -5.24 5.33 4.56
C PHE A 119 -4.60 5.77 3.27
N GLY A 120 -4.21 4.81 2.45
CA GLY A 120 -3.76 5.09 1.09
C GLY A 120 -3.21 3.88 0.37
N MET A 121 -2.37 4.14 -0.63
CA MET A 121 -1.96 3.13 -1.61
C MET A 121 -0.49 2.79 -1.46
N ALA A 122 -0.18 1.51 -1.44
CA ALA A 122 1.21 1.06 -1.39
C ALA A 122 1.97 1.48 -2.65
N VAL A 123 3.17 2.01 -2.46
CA VAL A 123 4.10 2.43 -3.53
C VAL A 123 5.13 1.33 -3.76
N ASP A 124 5.74 0.85 -2.68
CA ASP A 124 6.68 -0.27 -2.70
C ASP A 124 6.65 -1.06 -1.38
N ILE A 125 7.09 -2.31 -1.43
CA ILE A 125 7.19 -3.22 -0.30
C ILE A 125 8.50 -4.00 -0.32
N SER A 126 8.99 -4.34 0.86
CA SER A 126 10.08 -5.28 1.10
C SER A 126 9.70 -6.22 2.24
N THR A 127 10.54 -7.22 2.51
CA THR A 127 10.42 -8.05 3.71
C THR A 127 10.67 -7.29 5.02
N GLY A 128 11.21 -6.06 4.96
CA GLY A 128 11.47 -5.23 6.15
C GLY A 128 10.57 -4.02 6.31
N GLY A 129 9.70 -3.71 5.34
CA GLY A 129 8.91 -2.49 5.40
C GLY A 129 8.18 -2.17 4.11
N ILE A 130 7.33 -1.14 4.18
CA ILE A 130 6.47 -0.67 3.09
C ILE A 130 6.52 0.84 2.98
N SER A 131 6.35 1.36 1.77
CA SER A 131 6.04 2.76 1.53
C SER A 131 4.64 2.89 0.94
N LEU A 132 3.90 3.91 1.37
CA LEU A 132 2.59 4.24 0.83
C LEU A 132 2.48 5.74 0.51
N THR A 133 1.56 6.05 -0.39
CA THR A 133 1.06 7.40 -0.60
C THR A 133 -0.13 7.61 0.33
N ILE A 134 -0.16 8.73 1.05
CA ILE A 134 -1.23 9.11 1.98
C ILE A 134 -2.36 9.72 1.14
N GLU A 135 -3.52 9.08 1.17
CA GLU A 135 -4.74 9.62 0.54
C GLU A 135 -5.61 10.33 1.56
N LYS A 136 -5.76 9.71 2.74
CA LYS A 136 -6.51 10.26 3.87
C LYS A 136 -5.74 10.08 5.16
N ALA A 137 -5.76 11.11 6.01
CA ALA A 137 -5.26 11.05 7.37
C ALA A 137 -6.36 11.48 8.34
N MET A 138 -6.41 10.89 9.53
CA MET A 138 -7.45 11.20 10.52
C MET A 138 -6.90 11.09 11.94
N TYR A 139 -7.51 11.84 12.85
CA TYR A 139 -7.30 11.66 14.28
C TYR A 139 -8.26 10.58 14.79
N LEU A 140 -7.73 9.53 15.41
CA LEU A 140 -8.49 8.32 15.71
C LEU A 140 -9.48 8.48 16.85
N ALA A 141 -9.24 9.40 17.80
CA ALA A 141 -10.09 9.54 18.97
C ALA A 141 -11.46 10.19 18.67
N ASN A 142 -11.54 11.00 17.61
CA ASN A 142 -12.77 11.71 17.22
C ASN A 142 -13.11 11.52 15.73
N GLU A 143 -12.42 10.61 15.06
CA GLU A 143 -12.55 10.29 13.64
C GLU A 143 -12.43 11.49 12.68
N ARG A 144 -11.84 12.60 13.14
CA ARG A 144 -11.74 13.81 12.34
C ARG A 144 -10.63 13.69 11.31
N GLU A 145 -10.97 13.98 10.05
CA GLU A 145 -9.98 14.08 8.98
C GLU A 145 -9.02 15.25 9.22
N ILE A 146 -7.72 14.99 9.04
CA ILE A 146 -6.65 15.97 9.23
C ILE A 146 -5.80 16.07 7.97
N PRO A 147 -5.30 17.27 7.61
CA PRO A 147 -4.41 17.43 6.48
C PRO A 147 -3.08 16.71 6.75
N PRO A 148 -2.58 15.87 5.82
CA PRO A 148 -1.27 15.25 5.97
C PRO A 148 -0.17 16.31 6.00
N ASN A 149 0.81 16.10 6.88
CA ASN A 149 1.97 16.97 7.05
C ASN A 149 3.21 16.16 7.48
N GLU A 150 4.41 16.75 7.46
CA GLU A 150 5.67 16.07 7.81
C GLU A 150 5.69 15.54 9.25
N ASN A 151 4.93 16.14 10.15
CA ASN A 151 4.86 15.79 11.56
C ASN A 151 3.71 14.83 11.89
N LEU A 152 2.98 14.33 10.89
CA LEU A 152 1.85 13.42 11.08
C LEU A 152 2.25 12.17 11.87
N PHE A 153 3.45 11.65 11.61
CA PHE A 153 4.10 10.66 12.45
C PHE A 153 5.52 11.11 12.74
N LYS A 154 5.88 11.20 14.02
CA LYS A 154 7.27 11.42 14.39
C LYS A 154 8.10 10.18 13.98
N PRO A 155 9.32 10.36 13.45
CA PRO A 155 10.21 9.23 13.22
C PRO A 155 10.39 8.41 14.49
N GLY A 156 10.16 7.10 14.41
CA GLY A 156 10.20 6.19 15.55
C GLY A 156 8.84 5.92 16.21
N THR A 157 7.76 6.60 15.80
CA THR A 157 6.41 6.29 16.30
C THR A 157 6.06 4.83 16.04
N LYS A 158 5.70 4.11 17.11
CA LYS A 158 5.22 2.73 17.02
C LYS A 158 3.79 2.74 16.49
N LEU A 159 3.53 1.89 15.53
CA LEU A 159 2.23 1.74 14.88
C LEU A 159 1.60 0.45 15.42
N ALA A 160 0.45 0.58 16.06
CA ALA A 160 -0.31 -0.54 16.58
C ALA A 160 -0.75 -1.48 15.45
N MET A 161 -1.12 -0.94 14.29
CA MET A 161 -1.58 -1.73 13.16
C MET A 161 -1.17 -1.15 11.81
N VAL A 162 -0.69 -2.03 10.94
CA VAL A 162 -0.42 -1.83 9.53
C VAL A 162 -1.14 -2.97 8.82
N LYS A 163 -2.27 -2.65 8.20
CA LYS A 163 -3.12 -3.59 7.46
C LYS A 163 -2.87 -3.40 5.97
N ILE A 164 -2.41 -4.45 5.31
CA ILE A 164 -2.05 -4.43 3.89
C ILE A 164 -3.02 -5.35 3.15
N ASN A 165 -3.93 -4.75 2.40
CA ASN A 165 -4.96 -5.46 1.65
C ASN A 165 -4.50 -5.70 0.20
N LYS A 166 -4.81 -6.89 -0.32
CA LYS A 166 -4.70 -7.25 -1.75
C LYS A 166 -3.28 -7.26 -2.34
N VAL A 167 -2.26 -7.67 -1.58
CA VAL A 167 -0.97 -7.98 -2.21
C VAL A 167 -1.12 -9.26 -3.06
N PRO A 168 -0.83 -9.24 -4.37
CA PRO A 168 -1.02 -10.41 -5.23
C PRO A 168 -0.27 -11.64 -4.71
N GLY A 169 -0.96 -12.76 -4.57
CA GLY A 169 -0.38 -14.01 -4.05
C GLY A 169 -0.16 -14.05 -2.54
N CYS A 170 -0.50 -12.98 -1.81
CA CYS A 170 -0.43 -12.91 -0.36
C CYS A 170 -1.84 -12.83 0.25
N GLN A 171 -2.01 -13.42 1.43
CA GLN A 171 -3.22 -13.19 2.22
C GLN A 171 -3.20 -11.78 2.81
N LEU A 172 -4.35 -11.37 3.37
CA LEU A 172 -4.42 -10.15 4.17
C LEU A 172 -3.35 -10.18 5.26
N MET A 173 -2.51 -9.14 5.31
CA MET A 173 -1.48 -9.01 6.35
C MET A 173 -1.88 -7.92 7.33
N GLU A 174 -1.86 -8.25 8.62
CA GLU A 174 -2.04 -7.32 9.73
C GLU A 174 -0.84 -7.47 10.66
N LEU A 175 -0.04 -6.41 10.75
CA LEU A 175 1.24 -6.41 11.45
C LEU A 175 1.48 -5.07 12.14
N SER A 176 2.40 -5.03 13.09
CA SER A 176 2.86 -3.78 13.70
C SER A 176 4.10 -3.23 13.00
N GLY A 177 4.39 -1.96 13.19
CA GLY A 177 5.53 -1.31 12.54
C GLY A 177 6.00 -0.05 13.24
N ILE A 178 7.00 0.58 12.65
CA ILE A 178 7.56 1.84 13.11
C ILE A 178 7.53 2.82 11.95
N ALA A 179 6.89 3.97 12.14
CA ALA A 179 6.94 5.06 11.18
C ALA A 179 8.38 5.60 11.10
N LYS A 180 9.00 5.52 9.93
CA LYS A 180 10.37 5.99 9.73
C LYS A 180 10.42 7.42 9.24
N ARG A 181 9.54 7.77 8.29
CA ARG A 181 9.56 9.09 7.66
C ARG A 181 8.22 9.38 7.01
N VAL A 182 7.77 10.62 7.15
CA VAL A 182 6.75 11.26 6.31
C VAL A 182 7.44 12.32 5.45
N TRP A 183 7.11 12.39 4.16
CA TRP A 183 7.64 13.41 3.25
C TRP A 183 6.68 13.69 2.11
N ARG A 184 6.90 14.79 1.39
CA ARG A 184 6.14 15.15 0.20
C ARG A 184 6.98 14.98 -1.06
N ASP A 185 6.47 14.20 -2.01
CA ASP A 185 7.05 13.99 -3.34
C ASP A 185 5.90 13.94 -4.37
N GLY A 186 5.43 15.13 -4.75
CA GLY A 186 4.14 15.36 -5.40
C GLY A 186 2.95 15.13 -4.45
N ARG A 187 2.86 13.92 -3.89
CA ARG A 187 1.90 13.51 -2.85
C ARG A 187 2.62 13.23 -1.54
N TRP A 188 1.88 13.29 -0.43
CA TRP A 188 2.39 12.88 0.87
C TRP A 188 2.65 11.37 0.90
N ARG A 189 3.78 10.96 1.46
CA ARG A 189 4.19 9.57 1.57
C ARG A 189 4.63 9.23 2.98
N LEU A 190 4.41 7.98 3.36
CA LEU A 190 4.83 7.40 4.62
C LEU A 190 5.67 6.16 4.35
N ALA A 191 6.82 6.05 5.02
CA ALA A 191 7.65 4.85 5.05
C ALA A 191 7.56 4.20 6.41
N ILE A 192 7.32 2.90 6.42
CA ILE A 192 7.11 2.08 7.61
C ILE A 192 8.13 0.94 7.59
N GLU A 193 8.83 0.76 8.69
CA GLU A 193 9.57 -0.47 8.95
C GLU A 193 8.64 -1.45 9.66
N PHE A 194 8.59 -2.69 9.17
CA PHE A 194 7.80 -3.72 9.82
C PHE A 194 8.46 -4.15 11.12
N ALA A 195 7.63 -4.44 12.13
CA ALA A 195 8.07 -5.29 13.23
C ALA A 195 8.36 -6.71 12.68
N LYS A 196 8.80 -7.61 13.57
CA LYS A 196 9.10 -8.99 13.19
C LYS A 196 7.91 -9.64 12.47
N LEU A 197 8.08 -9.94 11.19
CA LEU A 197 7.09 -10.64 10.38
C LEU A 197 6.89 -12.08 10.87
N SER A 198 5.67 -12.59 10.71
CA SER A 198 5.45 -14.03 10.86
C SER A 198 6.21 -14.78 9.76
N LYS A 199 6.61 -16.04 10.02
CA LYS A 199 7.30 -16.86 9.00
C LYS A 199 6.48 -16.97 7.72
N LYS A 200 5.15 -17.10 7.87
CA LYS A 200 4.21 -17.21 6.75
C LYS A 200 4.21 -15.93 5.89
N ASP A 201 4.08 -14.76 6.52
CA ASP A 201 4.04 -13.48 5.80
C ASP A 201 5.39 -13.17 5.16
N TYR A 202 6.49 -13.48 5.86
CA TYR A 202 7.83 -13.34 5.30
C TYR A 202 8.01 -14.18 4.04
N THR A 203 7.67 -15.47 4.07
CA THR A 203 7.78 -16.35 2.91
C THR A 203 6.86 -15.93 1.77
N ALA A 204 5.63 -15.50 2.07
CA ALA A 204 4.69 -15.00 1.06
C ALA A 204 5.22 -13.73 0.37
N LEU A 205 5.71 -12.76 1.15
CA LEU A 205 6.32 -11.56 0.62
C LEU A 205 7.58 -11.84 -0.19
N LEU A 206 8.42 -12.76 0.27
CA LEU A 206 9.63 -13.12 -0.45
C LEU A 206 9.31 -13.72 -1.82
N ARG A 207 8.36 -14.65 -1.90
CA ARG A 207 7.86 -15.23 -3.16
C ARG A 207 7.23 -14.19 -4.10
N PHE A 208 6.64 -13.15 -3.54
CA PHE A 208 6.10 -12.02 -4.31
C PHE A 208 7.21 -11.10 -4.84
N ILE A 209 8.23 -10.82 -4.02
CA ILE A 209 9.30 -9.85 -4.33
C ILE A 209 10.32 -10.46 -5.29
N GLU A 210 10.86 -11.64 -5.00
CA GLU A 210 12.00 -12.23 -5.70
C GLU A 210 11.83 -12.24 -7.23
N PRO A 211 10.72 -12.74 -7.81
CA PRO A 211 10.57 -12.81 -9.27
C PRO A 211 10.49 -11.43 -9.96
N ARG A 212 10.21 -10.38 -9.18
CA ARG A 212 9.98 -9.01 -9.67
C ARG A 212 11.18 -8.10 -9.45
N THR A 213 12.12 -8.54 -8.62
CA THR A 213 13.40 -7.88 -8.47
C THR A 213 14.34 -8.48 -9.51
N LEU A 214 14.66 -7.71 -10.54
CA LEU A 214 15.66 -8.11 -11.53
C LEU A 214 16.97 -8.39 -10.80
N GLU A 215 17.47 -9.63 -10.89
CA GLU A 215 18.84 -9.93 -10.49
C GLU A 215 19.79 -9.05 -11.31
N PHE A 216 20.65 -8.32 -10.61
CA PHE A 216 21.70 -7.54 -11.23
C PHE A 216 22.69 -8.50 -11.90
N LYS A 217 22.54 -8.74 -13.21
CA LYS A 217 23.61 -9.31 -14.02
C LYS A 217 24.55 -8.16 -14.39
N PRO A 218 25.81 -8.13 -13.90
CA PRO A 218 26.76 -7.13 -14.35
C PRO A 218 26.82 -7.17 -15.87
N VAL A 219 26.52 -6.04 -16.50
CA VAL A 219 26.51 -5.89 -17.96
C VAL A 219 27.96 -6.09 -18.45
N ARG A 220 28.34 -7.33 -18.73
CA ARG A 220 29.49 -7.61 -19.59
C ARG A 220 29.07 -7.15 -20.98
N ARG A 221 29.62 -6.01 -21.43
CA ARG A 221 29.48 -5.55 -22.82
C ARG A 221 29.85 -6.74 -23.72
N SER A 222 28.89 -7.23 -24.50
CA SER A 222 29.17 -8.27 -25.48
C SER A 222 30.14 -7.70 -26.52
N LYS A 223 31.24 -8.42 -26.76
CA LYS A 223 32.32 -8.04 -27.71
C LYS A 223 31.77 -7.62 -29.08
N LYS A 224 30.70 -8.30 -29.51
CA LYS A 224 29.99 -8.13 -30.79
C LYS A 224 29.48 -6.70 -31.04
N ARG A 225 29.14 -5.94 -30.00
CA ARG A 225 28.61 -4.58 -30.15
C ARG A 225 29.69 -3.49 -30.20
N ARG A 226 30.93 -3.85 -29.89
CA ARG A 226 32.09 -2.95 -30.06
C ARG A 226 32.43 -2.82 -31.54
N GLU A 227 32.37 -3.94 -32.26
CA GLU A 227 32.58 -4.02 -33.71
C GLU A 227 31.46 -3.32 -34.48
N GLU A 228 30.18 -3.53 -34.10
CA GLU A 228 29.04 -2.89 -34.78
C GLU A 228 29.00 -1.35 -34.64
N MET A 229 29.59 -0.80 -33.57
CA MET A 229 29.71 0.64 -33.37
C MET A 229 30.89 1.26 -34.14
N ASP A 230 31.93 0.46 -34.41
CA ASP A 230 33.06 0.86 -35.26
C ASP A 230 32.71 0.71 -36.76
N GLU A 231 31.86 -0.24 -37.15
CA GLU A 231 31.39 -0.42 -38.53
C GLU A 231 30.48 0.73 -39.00
N ARG A 232 29.63 1.29 -38.11
CA ARG A 232 28.83 2.50 -38.42
C ARG A 232 29.67 3.77 -38.60
N ARG A 233 30.96 3.74 -38.28
CA ARG A 233 31.92 4.84 -38.48
C ARG A 233 32.67 4.79 -39.81
N ALA A 234 32.60 3.67 -40.55
CA ALA A 234 33.40 3.45 -41.75
C ALA A 234 32.70 3.85 -43.07
N VAL A 235 31.61 4.62 -43.02
CA VAL A 235 31.01 5.19 -44.24
C VAL A 235 31.64 6.58 -44.48
N PRO A 236 32.44 6.77 -45.54
CA PRO A 236 32.98 8.07 -45.88
C PRO A 236 31.83 8.96 -46.35
N ARG A 237 31.73 10.15 -45.75
CA ARG A 237 30.85 11.22 -46.21
C ARG A 237 31.45 11.79 -47.49
N ALA A 238 30.97 11.32 -48.63
CA ALA A 238 31.26 11.96 -49.90
C ALA A 238 30.71 13.39 -49.89
N GLU A 239 31.59 14.32 -50.18
CA GLU A 239 31.32 15.73 -50.38
C GLU A 239 30.37 15.91 -51.58
N SER A 240 29.33 16.73 -51.43
CA SER A 240 28.75 17.43 -52.58
C SER A 240 28.56 18.89 -52.21
N SER A 241 29.42 19.70 -52.80
CA SER A 241 29.44 21.15 -52.79
C SER A 241 28.19 21.79 -53.42
N ALA A 242 27.98 23.04 -53.00
CA ALA A 242 26.97 24.03 -53.36
C ALA A 242 26.54 24.13 -54.84
N THR A 243 25.31 24.64 -55.06
CA THR A 243 25.05 25.80 -55.96
C THR A 243 23.73 26.49 -55.57
N THR A 244 23.79 27.82 -55.53
CA THR A 244 22.77 28.81 -55.18
C THR A 244 22.00 29.29 -56.43
N LYS A 245 20.68 29.53 -56.35
CA LYS A 245 20.01 30.80 -56.78
C LYS A 245 18.46 30.76 -56.72
N ASN A 246 17.94 31.76 -56.00
CA ASN A 246 16.76 32.61 -56.21
C ASN A 246 15.50 32.06 -56.92
N SER A 247 14.34 32.20 -56.29
CA SER A 247 13.39 33.30 -56.59
C SER A 247 12.21 33.33 -55.60
N SER A 248 11.55 34.46 -55.62
CA SER A 248 10.50 35.02 -54.76
C SER A 248 9.11 34.39 -54.91
N ASP A 249 8.22 34.90 -54.06
CA ASP A 249 6.78 35.07 -54.25
C ASP A 249 5.83 33.97 -53.73
N ASP A 250 5.21 34.37 -52.61
CA ASP A 250 3.76 34.49 -52.44
C ASP A 250 2.87 33.28 -52.11
N ALA A 251 1.85 33.63 -51.33
CA ALA A 251 0.59 32.95 -51.10
C ALA A 251 0.58 31.63 -50.30
N SER A 252 0.26 31.79 -49.00
CA SER A 252 -0.75 30.93 -48.34
C SER A 252 -1.99 30.79 -49.24
N PRO A 253 -2.64 29.63 -49.24
CA PRO A 253 -3.88 29.63 -48.46
C PRO A 253 -4.07 28.39 -47.60
N ALA A 254 -4.77 28.66 -46.50
CA ALA A 254 -5.49 27.69 -45.70
C ALA A 254 -6.37 26.79 -46.59
N SER A 255 -6.44 25.51 -46.24
CA SER A 255 -7.47 24.63 -46.76
C SER A 255 -8.29 24.09 -45.60
N GLU A 256 -9.49 24.64 -45.52
CA GLU A 256 -10.64 24.23 -44.73
C GLU A 256 -10.90 22.73 -44.95
N ARG A 257 -11.05 21.97 -43.86
CA ARG A 257 -11.83 20.72 -43.90
C ARG A 257 -13.17 20.98 -43.27
N THR A 258 -14.15 21.06 -44.16
CA THR A 258 -15.58 21.14 -43.96
C THR A 258 -16.10 20.04 -43.05
N ALA A 259 -16.91 20.46 -42.09
CA ALA A 259 -17.87 19.63 -41.38
C ALA A 259 -18.92 19.10 -42.35
N LYS A 260 -19.28 17.82 -42.21
CA LYS A 260 -20.57 17.29 -42.65
C LYS A 260 -21.32 16.76 -41.44
N THR A 261 -22.28 17.56 -41.03
CA THR A 261 -23.47 17.17 -40.26
C THR A 261 -24.21 16.08 -41.02
N ALA A 262 -24.53 14.97 -40.35
CA ALA A 262 -25.59 14.07 -40.76
C ALA A 262 -26.58 13.98 -39.59
N GLU A 263 -27.82 14.17 -39.97
CA GLU A 263 -29.00 14.47 -39.17
C GLU A 263 -29.64 13.19 -38.63
N GLU A 264 -30.52 13.42 -37.67
CA GLU A 264 -31.09 12.53 -36.68
C GLU A 264 -32.35 11.78 -37.15
N ALA A 265 -32.72 10.77 -36.35
CA ALA A 265 -34.03 10.10 -36.20
C ALA A 265 -34.31 8.82 -37.01
N PRO A 266 -35.17 7.89 -36.51
CA PRO A 266 -35.69 7.68 -35.16
C PRO A 266 -35.48 6.22 -34.62
N PRO A 267 -35.63 5.97 -33.30
CA PRO A 267 -35.67 4.61 -32.76
C PRO A 267 -37.10 4.04 -32.86
N GLN A 268 -37.23 2.79 -33.32
CA GLN A 268 -38.47 2.02 -33.23
C GLN A 268 -38.31 0.79 -32.30
N PRO A 269 -39.42 0.28 -31.74
CA PRO A 269 -39.45 -0.29 -30.40
C PRO A 269 -39.67 -1.83 -30.38
N THR A 270 -39.74 -2.33 -29.15
CA THR A 270 -40.37 -3.57 -28.67
C THR A 270 -39.67 -4.92 -28.91
N THR A 271 -39.09 -5.46 -27.83
CA THR A 271 -39.40 -6.83 -27.40
C THR A 271 -39.62 -6.85 -25.89
N ALA A 272 -40.69 -7.53 -25.49
CA ALA A 272 -41.30 -7.56 -24.18
C ALA A 272 -40.45 -8.28 -23.10
N PRO A 273 -40.69 -7.97 -21.81
CA PRO A 273 -39.95 -8.53 -20.68
C PRO A 273 -40.29 -10.00 -20.41
N GLN A 274 -39.25 -10.82 -20.28
CA GLN A 274 -39.38 -12.15 -19.70
C GLN A 274 -39.61 -12.04 -18.19
N LYS A 275 -40.72 -12.65 -17.80
CA LYS A 275 -41.23 -12.97 -16.47
C LYS A 275 -40.17 -13.74 -15.68
N SER A 276 -39.39 -13.06 -14.85
CA SER A 276 -38.63 -13.68 -13.75
C SER A 276 -39.45 -13.56 -12.48
N GLU A 277 -39.97 -14.71 -12.08
CA GLU A 277 -40.49 -15.12 -10.78
C GLU A 277 -40.12 -14.17 -9.62
N GLU A 278 -41.15 -13.48 -9.16
CA GLU A 278 -41.19 -12.61 -8.00
C GLU A 278 -40.96 -13.48 -6.74
N ALA A 279 -39.75 -13.43 -6.18
CA ALA A 279 -39.52 -13.91 -4.84
C ALA A 279 -40.41 -13.12 -3.87
N PRO A 280 -41.05 -13.77 -2.88
CA PRO A 280 -41.99 -13.07 -2.00
C PRO A 280 -41.27 -11.92 -1.28
N PRO A 281 -41.94 -10.78 -1.07
CA PRO A 281 -41.38 -9.69 -0.30
C PRO A 281 -41.05 -10.21 1.10
N ALA A 282 -39.82 -9.97 1.55
CA ALA A 282 -39.40 -10.17 2.93
C ALA A 282 -40.11 -9.14 3.84
N SER A 283 -41.41 -9.31 4.03
CA SER A 283 -42.22 -8.60 5.02
C SER A 283 -42.36 -9.51 6.25
N ASP A 284 -41.42 -9.30 7.17
CA ASP A 284 -41.53 -9.44 8.63
C ASP A 284 -40.14 -9.74 9.18
N ALA A 285 -39.29 -8.72 9.19
CA ALA A 285 -38.16 -8.68 10.11
C ALA A 285 -38.74 -8.53 11.53
N VAL A 286 -39.29 -9.63 12.05
CA VAL A 286 -39.54 -9.81 13.48
C VAL A 286 -38.24 -9.38 14.18
N ASN A 287 -38.33 -8.39 15.07
CA ASN A 287 -37.23 -7.88 15.88
C ASN A 287 -36.69 -9.01 16.78
N ARG A 288 -35.94 -9.95 16.19
CA ARG A 288 -35.33 -11.06 16.92
C ARG A 288 -34.18 -10.48 17.73
N PRO A 289 -34.08 -10.77 19.03
CA PRO A 289 -32.95 -10.31 19.84
C PRO A 289 -31.64 -10.84 19.26
N THR A 290 -30.68 -9.93 19.04
CA THR A 290 -29.37 -10.27 18.50
C THR A 290 -28.49 -10.88 19.59
N LEU A 291 -28.08 -12.12 19.37
CA LEU A 291 -27.13 -12.85 20.21
C LEU A 291 -25.75 -12.82 19.57
N LEU A 292 -24.73 -12.52 20.37
CA LEU A 292 -23.35 -12.71 19.95
C LEU A 292 -22.81 -14.00 20.58
N VAL A 293 -22.29 -14.91 19.76
CA VAL A 293 -21.70 -16.17 20.24
C VAL A 293 -20.18 -16.17 20.06
N PHE A 294 -19.50 -16.55 21.12
CA PHE A 294 -18.05 -16.63 21.26
C PHE A 294 -17.67 -18.05 21.71
N GLY A 295 -16.75 -18.71 21.00
CA GLY A 295 -16.33 -20.07 21.33
C GLY A 295 -17.01 -21.12 20.46
N ASP A 296 -16.23 -22.10 20.01
CA ASP A 296 -16.70 -23.16 19.12
C ASP A 296 -17.50 -24.23 19.89
N ASP A 297 -17.26 -24.34 21.20
CA ASP A 297 -17.98 -25.20 22.15
C ASP A 297 -19.45 -24.78 22.30
N VAL A 298 -19.77 -23.49 22.36
CA VAL A 298 -21.15 -23.01 22.52
C VAL A 298 -22.04 -23.46 21.36
N LEU A 299 -21.56 -23.35 20.12
CA LEU A 299 -22.35 -23.76 18.95
C LEU A 299 -22.54 -25.28 18.89
N ARG A 300 -21.57 -26.05 19.38
CA ARG A 300 -21.65 -27.51 19.42
C ARG A 300 -22.62 -28.00 20.49
N GLU A 301 -22.59 -27.39 21.67
CA GLU A 301 -23.38 -27.81 22.84
C GLU A 301 -24.75 -27.12 22.93
N VAL A 302 -25.03 -26.15 22.06
CA VAL A 302 -26.30 -25.41 21.98
C VAL A 302 -26.81 -25.37 20.52
N PRO A 303 -27.19 -26.53 19.94
CA PRO A 303 -27.44 -26.67 18.51
C PRO A 303 -28.65 -25.86 18.01
N PHE A 304 -29.60 -25.51 18.88
CA PHE A 304 -30.76 -24.72 18.48
C PHE A 304 -30.40 -23.27 18.10
N LEU A 305 -29.22 -22.77 18.46
CA LEU A 305 -28.75 -21.44 18.07
C LEU A 305 -28.44 -21.34 16.58
N ASP A 306 -27.99 -22.44 15.96
CA ASP A 306 -27.64 -22.52 14.52
C ASP A 306 -28.82 -23.06 13.67
N ALA A 307 -29.93 -23.43 14.30
CA ALA A 307 -31.10 -23.91 13.58
C ALA A 307 -31.76 -22.77 12.76
N PRO A 308 -32.26 -23.05 11.54
CA PRO A 308 -32.92 -22.04 10.70
C PRO A 308 -34.17 -21.43 11.38
N ASN A 309 -34.77 -22.16 12.31
CA ASN A 309 -35.92 -21.71 13.11
C ASN A 309 -35.51 -21.16 14.49
N SER A 310 -34.24 -20.77 14.67
CA SER A 310 -33.77 -20.16 15.91
C SER A 310 -34.58 -18.89 16.22
N PRO A 311 -35.10 -18.73 17.45
CA PRO A 311 -35.81 -17.52 17.86
C PRO A 311 -34.87 -16.31 17.97
N PHE A 312 -33.56 -16.51 17.82
CA PHE A 312 -32.53 -15.50 17.97
C PHE A 312 -31.86 -15.16 16.63
N ALA A 313 -31.43 -13.91 16.46
CA ALA A 313 -30.51 -13.54 15.39
C ALA A 313 -29.08 -13.75 15.89
N VAL A 314 -28.39 -14.79 15.42
CA VAL A 314 -27.10 -15.20 15.97
C VAL A 314 -25.94 -14.68 15.13
N ALA A 315 -25.08 -13.86 15.74
CA ALA A 315 -23.82 -13.41 15.18
C ALA A 315 -22.66 -14.23 15.76
N VAL A 316 -22.08 -15.10 14.94
CA VAL A 316 -20.91 -15.90 15.34
C VAL A 316 -19.63 -15.11 15.12
N CYS A 317 -18.84 -14.95 16.18
CA CYS A 317 -17.54 -14.28 16.11
C CYS A 317 -16.37 -15.24 16.28
N ASN A 318 -15.59 -15.37 15.20
CA ASN A 318 -14.39 -16.19 15.14
C ASN A 318 -13.09 -15.39 15.42
N THR A 319 -13.19 -14.11 15.78
CA THR A 319 -12.05 -13.30 16.24
C THR A 319 -12.49 -12.28 17.30
N PRO A 320 -11.62 -11.90 18.26
CA PRO A 320 -11.96 -10.90 19.27
C PRO A 320 -12.22 -9.52 18.66
N ILE A 321 -11.54 -9.18 17.55
CA ILE A 321 -11.74 -7.90 16.85
C ILE A 321 -13.14 -7.84 16.23
N ARG A 322 -13.58 -8.92 15.56
CA ARG A 322 -14.93 -8.98 15.01
C ARG A 322 -15.98 -8.89 16.12
N ALA A 323 -15.74 -9.53 17.26
CA ALA A 323 -16.64 -9.42 18.40
C ALA A 323 -16.72 -7.99 18.94
N VAL A 324 -15.58 -7.31 19.14
CA VAL A 324 -15.58 -5.88 19.52
C VAL A 324 -16.40 -5.06 18.53
N LYS A 325 -16.21 -5.29 17.23
CA LYS A 325 -16.96 -4.59 16.17
C LYS A 325 -18.47 -4.83 16.30
N VAL A 326 -18.90 -6.09 16.41
CA VAL A 326 -20.31 -6.47 16.55
C VAL A 326 -20.91 -5.92 17.84
N ILE A 327 -20.17 -5.95 18.96
CA ILE A 327 -20.67 -5.40 20.24
C ILE A 327 -20.91 -3.89 20.15
N THR A 328 -20.02 -3.18 19.45
CA THR A 328 -20.09 -1.72 19.29
C THR A 328 -21.14 -1.29 18.27
N GLU A 329 -21.19 -1.96 17.11
CA GLU A 329 -22.06 -1.60 15.98
C GLU A 329 -23.48 -2.16 16.16
N ASP A 330 -23.60 -3.47 16.37
CA ASP A 330 -24.88 -4.18 16.36
C ASP A 330 -25.54 -4.23 17.75
N LYS A 331 -24.79 -3.86 18.81
CA LYS A 331 -25.26 -3.77 20.20
C LYS A 331 -26.11 -4.99 20.61
N PRO A 332 -25.54 -6.20 20.59
CA PRO A 332 -26.28 -7.43 20.86
C PRO A 332 -26.89 -7.37 22.27
N ALA A 333 -28.10 -7.93 22.39
CA ALA A 333 -28.82 -7.97 23.65
C ALA A 333 -28.11 -8.85 24.69
N LEU A 334 -27.41 -9.90 24.22
CA LEU A 334 -26.73 -10.87 25.06
C LEU A 334 -25.48 -11.40 24.35
N ILE A 335 -24.41 -11.59 25.11
CA ILE A 335 -23.15 -12.16 24.64
C ILE A 335 -22.94 -13.51 25.32
N LEU A 336 -22.92 -14.58 24.53
CA LEU A 336 -22.64 -15.94 24.96
C LEU A 336 -21.18 -16.27 24.70
N CYS A 337 -20.52 -16.84 25.69
CA CYS A 337 -19.09 -17.11 25.66
C CYS A 337 -18.83 -18.52 26.18
N GLY A 338 -18.20 -19.37 25.39
CA GLY A 338 -17.73 -20.67 25.84
C GLY A 338 -16.57 -20.57 26.81
N THR A 339 -16.00 -21.70 27.22
CA THR A 339 -14.84 -21.73 28.13
C THR A 339 -13.53 -21.44 27.42
N GLU A 340 -13.45 -21.82 26.15
CA GLU A 340 -12.26 -21.67 25.32
C GLU A 340 -12.55 -20.96 24.00
N PHE A 341 -11.55 -20.24 23.51
CA PHE A 341 -11.58 -19.61 22.22
C PHE A 341 -10.23 -19.79 21.50
N LYS A 342 -10.22 -20.63 20.46
CA LYS A 342 -9.00 -20.97 19.69
C LYS A 342 -7.84 -21.42 20.58
N GLY A 343 -8.13 -22.28 21.56
CA GLY A 343 -7.15 -22.82 22.51
C GLY A 343 -6.62 -21.79 23.52
N ARG A 344 -7.36 -20.70 23.76
CA ARG A 344 -7.10 -19.74 24.85
C ARG A 344 -8.29 -19.69 25.78
N ALA A 345 -8.04 -19.50 27.07
CA ALA A 345 -9.09 -19.28 28.06
C ALA A 345 -9.90 -18.03 27.68
N ILE A 346 -11.23 -18.17 27.65
CA ILE A 346 -12.14 -17.08 27.26
C ILE A 346 -11.97 -15.85 28.14
N VAL A 347 -11.60 -16.06 29.40
CA VAL A 347 -11.44 -15.00 30.41
C VAL A 347 -10.35 -14.01 30.00
N GLU A 348 -9.26 -14.46 29.39
CA GLU A 348 -8.21 -13.56 28.89
C GLU A 348 -8.69 -12.69 27.72
N VAL A 349 -9.60 -13.23 26.91
CA VAL A 349 -10.18 -12.51 25.77
C VAL A 349 -11.17 -11.47 26.29
N LEU A 350 -12.06 -11.88 27.20
CA LEU A 350 -13.03 -10.99 27.84
C LEU A 350 -12.35 -9.89 28.65
N GLU A 351 -11.26 -10.17 29.34
CA GLU A 351 -10.47 -9.17 30.07
C GLU A 351 -9.97 -8.06 29.12
N LYS A 352 -9.48 -8.44 27.93
CA LYS A 352 -9.06 -7.46 26.90
C LYS A 352 -10.24 -6.64 26.38
N ILE A 353 -11.37 -7.28 26.09
CA ILE A 353 -12.57 -6.58 25.58
C ILE A 353 -13.16 -5.67 26.68
N ASN A 354 -13.15 -6.10 27.94
CA ASN A 354 -13.60 -5.31 29.09
C ASN A 354 -12.71 -4.08 29.30
N ASN A 355 -11.39 -4.24 29.19
CA ASN A 355 -10.43 -3.12 29.29
C ASN A 355 -10.61 -2.08 28.18
N MET A 356 -11.20 -2.47 27.04
CA MET A 356 -11.60 -1.53 25.99
C MET A 356 -12.91 -0.78 26.31
N GLY A 357 -13.59 -1.12 27.40
CA GLY A 357 -14.84 -0.50 27.83
C GLY A 357 -16.08 -0.98 27.09
N VAL A 358 -15.94 -1.98 26.21
CA VAL A 358 -16.97 -2.41 25.26
C VAL A 358 -18.00 -3.35 25.89
N LEU A 359 -17.64 -4.02 27.00
CA LEU A 359 -18.56 -4.88 27.77
C LEU A 359 -19.40 -4.11 28.80
N LYS A 360 -19.15 -2.80 28.99
CA LYS A 360 -19.94 -2.00 29.91
C LYS A 360 -21.41 -2.01 29.45
N GLU A 361 -22.33 -2.31 30.38
CA GLU A 361 -23.77 -2.36 30.13
C GLU A 361 -24.24 -3.49 29.19
N ARG A 362 -23.42 -4.52 28.97
CA ARG A 362 -23.80 -5.71 28.21
C ARG A 362 -23.95 -6.91 29.13
N LYS A 363 -25.01 -7.70 28.93
CA LYS A 363 -25.19 -8.98 29.61
C LYS A 363 -24.27 -10.00 28.94
N VAL A 364 -23.27 -10.47 29.68
CA VAL A 364 -22.33 -11.52 29.25
C VAL A 364 -22.62 -12.77 30.06
N VAL A 365 -22.65 -13.91 29.38
CA VAL A 365 -22.92 -15.22 29.99
C VAL A 365 -21.83 -16.19 29.56
N ILE A 366 -21.23 -16.87 30.55
CA ILE A 366 -20.27 -17.93 30.28
C ILE A 366 -21.00 -19.27 30.23
N CYS A 367 -20.74 -20.06 29.21
CA CYS A 367 -21.33 -21.38 29.00
C CYS A 367 -20.25 -22.45 29.24
N GLY A 368 -20.40 -23.29 30.25
CA GLY A 368 -19.48 -24.40 30.56
C GLY A 368 -19.56 -24.93 31.99
N ASN A 369 -19.02 -26.13 32.22
CA ASN A 369 -19.18 -26.86 33.48
C ASN A 369 -18.01 -26.72 34.46
N ASP A 370 -16.80 -26.44 33.96
CA ASP A 370 -15.57 -26.56 34.76
C ASP A 370 -14.70 -25.30 34.66
N ILE A 371 -15.23 -24.15 35.07
CA ILE A 371 -14.45 -22.90 35.11
C ILE A 371 -13.55 -22.91 36.35
N PRO A 372 -12.21 -22.78 36.20
CA PRO A 372 -11.30 -22.72 37.34
C PRO A 372 -11.67 -21.61 38.32
N SER A 373 -11.50 -21.82 39.63
CA SER A 373 -11.85 -20.82 40.67
C SER A 373 -11.16 -19.46 40.47
N LYS A 374 -9.95 -19.47 39.92
CA LYS A 374 -9.20 -18.24 39.57
C LYS A 374 -9.91 -17.42 38.49
N ASP A 375 -10.51 -18.09 37.52
CA ASP A 375 -11.21 -17.47 36.40
C ASP A 375 -12.59 -16.98 36.81
N LEU A 376 -13.28 -17.69 37.71
CA LEU A 376 -14.51 -17.22 38.35
C LEU A 376 -14.31 -15.89 39.11
N ILE A 377 -13.19 -15.74 39.84
CA ILE A 377 -12.86 -14.49 40.53
C ILE A 377 -12.70 -13.35 39.51
N LYS A 378 -11.99 -13.58 38.41
CA LYS A 378 -11.81 -12.59 37.35
C LYS A 378 -13.13 -12.20 36.68
N LEU A 379 -13.98 -13.17 36.38
CA LEU A 379 -15.31 -12.93 35.80
C LEU A 379 -16.16 -12.05 36.73
N LYS A 380 -16.16 -12.34 38.05
CA LYS A 380 -16.83 -11.50 39.06
C LYS A 380 -16.25 -10.08 39.10
N MET A 381 -14.93 -9.91 39.02
CA MET A 381 -14.31 -8.58 38.95
C MET A 381 -14.74 -7.79 37.70
N MET A 382 -15.08 -8.48 36.61
CA MET A 382 -15.63 -7.88 35.39
C MET A 382 -17.15 -7.67 35.44
N LYS A 383 -17.81 -7.97 36.57
CA LYS A 383 -19.27 -7.98 36.74
C LYS A 383 -19.99 -8.97 35.82
N ILE A 384 -19.33 -10.08 35.48
CA ILE A 384 -19.90 -11.21 34.74
C ILE A 384 -20.24 -12.28 35.77
N GLU A 385 -21.53 -12.36 36.13
CA GLU A 385 -21.99 -13.21 37.25
C GLU A 385 -22.72 -14.46 36.77
N THR A 386 -23.22 -14.48 35.54
CA THR A 386 -24.01 -15.59 35.01
C THR A 386 -23.12 -16.63 34.32
N VAL A 387 -23.09 -17.83 34.89
CA VAL A 387 -22.48 -19.02 34.30
C VAL A 387 -23.58 -20.05 34.10
N ILE A 388 -23.75 -20.52 32.86
CA ILE A 388 -24.72 -21.55 32.51
C ILE A 388 -23.96 -22.85 32.19
N PRO A 389 -24.30 -23.98 32.83
CA PRO A 389 -23.70 -25.26 32.48
C PRO A 389 -24.13 -25.70 31.06
N LEU A 390 -23.25 -26.44 30.38
CA LEU A 390 -23.52 -27.06 29.08
C LEU A 390 -23.65 -28.58 29.24
N PRO A 391 -24.36 -29.31 28.36
CA PRO A 391 -25.10 -28.84 27.19
C PRO A 391 -26.48 -28.28 27.53
N ILE A 392 -27.08 -27.52 26.61
CA ILE A 392 -28.45 -27.00 26.74
C ILE A 392 -29.27 -27.50 25.55
N SER A 393 -30.36 -28.21 25.83
CA SER A 393 -31.05 -29.01 24.82
C SER A 393 -32.08 -28.21 24.04
N GLY A 394 -32.57 -27.08 24.58
CA GLY A 394 -33.56 -26.26 23.89
C GLY A 394 -33.71 -24.82 24.37
N PRO A 395 -34.44 -23.97 23.61
CA PRO A 395 -34.59 -22.55 23.91
C PRO A 395 -35.26 -22.26 25.27
N GLY A 396 -36.20 -23.11 25.70
CA GLY A 396 -36.88 -22.94 26.99
C GLY A 396 -35.94 -23.11 28.19
N GLU A 397 -35.12 -24.16 28.16
CA GLU A 397 -34.10 -24.42 29.18
C GLU A 397 -33.06 -23.29 29.24
N PHE A 398 -32.63 -22.80 28.08
CA PHE A 398 -31.73 -21.66 27.97
C PHE A 398 -32.31 -20.37 28.57
N LEU A 399 -33.57 -20.06 28.29
CA LEU A 399 -34.25 -18.88 28.84
C LEU A 399 -34.48 -18.99 30.34
N SER A 400 -34.80 -20.19 30.85
CA SER A 400 -34.88 -20.44 32.28
C SER A 400 -33.53 -20.22 32.98
N ALA A 401 -32.45 -20.74 32.42
CA ALA A 401 -31.09 -20.58 32.95
C ALA A 401 -30.55 -19.14 32.87
N LEU A 402 -31.07 -18.31 31.97
CA LEU A 402 -30.72 -16.89 31.89
C LEU A 402 -31.37 -16.00 32.96
N ASN A 403 -32.46 -16.50 33.55
CA ASN A 403 -33.28 -15.79 34.53
C ASN A 403 -33.07 -16.29 35.98
N SER A 404 -32.39 -17.42 36.15
CA SER A 404 -31.82 -17.87 37.43
C SER A 404 -30.53 -17.12 37.75
#